data_AF-A0A2V8T232-F1
#
_entry.id   AF-A0A2V8T232-F1
#
_cell.length_a   1.000
_cell.length_b   1.000
_cell.length_c   1.000
_cell.angle_alpha   90.00
_cell.angle_beta   90.00
_cell.angle_gamma   90.00
#
_symmetry.space_group_name_H-M   'P 1'
#
loop_
_entity.id
_entity.type
_entity.pdbx_description
1 polymer ?
#
loop_
_entity_poly.entity_id
_entity_poly.type
_entity_poly.pdbx_seq_one_letter_code
_entity_poly.pdbx_strand_id
1 'polypeptide(L)'
;ETGQNTGLSFRVADPSNFFFAYTSEGGDRSSPKTLTVGYYLNGVRTDLASVPGLPNDPSNPWIMLRVLTYADGRIQVFAGPALVFSTTSAVLSNSNGAGLYNNAAGLALTNRWDNFTILNAP
;
A
#
# COMPACT_ATOMS: atom_id res chain seq x y z
N GLU A 1 -8.95 6.83 -19.00
CA GLU A 1 -8.53 5.56 -18.37
C GLU A 1 -8.57 5.69 -16.85
N THR A 2 -8.93 4.62 -16.14
CA THR A 2 -8.91 4.59 -14.67
C THR A 2 -7.55 4.08 -14.21
N GLY A 3 -6.87 4.84 -13.37
CA GLY A 3 -5.62 4.42 -12.74
C GLY A 3 -5.92 3.37 -11.68
N GLN A 4 -5.22 2.24 -11.75
CA GLN A 4 -5.34 1.17 -10.76
C GLN A 4 -4.07 1.06 -9.91
N ASN A 5 -3.24 2.12 -9.93
CA ASN A 5 -2.00 2.22 -9.19
C ASN A 5 -2.25 2.90 -7.83
N THR A 6 -3.05 2.24 -7.00
CA THR A 6 -3.51 2.77 -5.71
C THR A 6 -2.97 1.96 -4.55
N GLY A 7 -2.90 2.61 -3.39
CA GLY A 7 -2.34 2.05 -2.19
C GLY A 7 -2.67 2.84 -0.95
N LEU A 8 -2.03 2.44 0.13
CA LEU A 8 -2.09 3.08 1.43
C LEU A 8 -0.70 3.56 1.81
N SER A 9 -0.63 4.75 2.41
CA SER A 9 0.52 5.19 3.20
C SER A 9 0.25 4.96 4.68
N PHE A 10 1.26 4.53 5.43
CA PHE A 10 1.17 4.27 6.86
C PHE A 10 2.49 4.65 7.54
N ARG A 11 2.47 4.80 8.87
CA ARG A 11 3.59 5.40 9.61
C ARG A 11 4.09 6.71 8.99
N VAL A 12 3.14 7.55 8.57
CA VAL A 12 3.45 8.84 7.94
C VAL A 12 3.91 9.81 9.02
N ALA A 13 5.15 10.28 8.92
CA ALA A 13 5.65 11.42 9.68
C ALA A 13 5.45 12.73 8.90
N ASP A 14 5.80 12.70 7.61
CA ASP A 14 5.70 13.84 6.68
C ASP A 14 5.75 13.33 5.21
N PRO A 15 5.61 14.21 4.20
CA PRO A 15 5.63 13.80 2.78
C PRO A 15 6.93 13.15 2.26
N SER A 16 8.02 13.20 3.02
CA SER A 16 9.31 12.58 2.70
C SER A 16 9.61 11.33 3.53
N ASN A 17 8.76 11.03 4.52
CA ASN A 17 8.99 10.02 5.55
C ASN A 17 7.71 9.24 5.84
N PHE A 18 7.51 8.13 5.13
CA PHE A 18 6.33 7.27 5.27
C PHE A 18 6.56 5.88 4.70
N PHE A 19 5.81 4.89 5.19
CA PHE A 19 5.68 3.60 4.51
C PHE A 19 4.55 3.62 3.51
N PHE A 20 4.65 2.77 2.49
CA PHE A 20 3.60 2.55 1.51
C PHE A 20 3.38 1.06 1.25
N ALA A 21 2.14 0.73 0.90
CA ALA A 21 1.76 -0.53 0.27
C ALA A 21 0.88 -0.16 -0.92
N TYR A 22 1.38 -0.31 -2.15
CA TYR A 22 0.69 0.13 -3.35
C TYR A 22 0.62 -0.97 -4.40
N THR A 23 -0.53 -1.06 -5.06
CA THR A 23 -0.75 -1.98 -6.16
C THR A 23 -0.32 -1.34 -7.46
N SER A 24 0.19 -2.16 -8.38
CA SER A 24 0.53 -1.79 -9.74
C SER A 24 0.07 -2.86 -10.71
N GLU A 25 -0.23 -2.45 -11.94
CA GLU A 25 -0.80 -3.33 -12.97
C GLU A 25 0.27 -4.23 -13.64
N GLY A 26 -0.17 -5.39 -14.15
CA GLY A 26 0.34 -5.92 -15.42
C GLY A 26 -0.35 -5.23 -16.60
N GLY A 27 0.13 -5.38 -17.84
CA GLY A 27 -0.21 -4.50 -18.99
C GLY A 27 -1.68 -4.25 -19.36
N ASP A 28 -2.68 -4.90 -18.72
CA ASP A 28 -4.11 -4.61 -18.87
C ASP A 28 -4.91 -4.78 -17.55
N ARG A 29 -6.19 -4.37 -17.56
CA ARG A 29 -7.09 -4.42 -16.39
C ARG A 29 -7.39 -5.84 -15.89
N SER A 30 -7.28 -6.86 -16.74
CA SER A 30 -7.45 -8.27 -16.38
C SER A 30 -6.20 -8.88 -15.74
N SER A 31 -5.04 -8.25 -15.93
CA SER A 31 -3.78 -8.77 -15.43
C SER A 31 -3.74 -8.76 -13.90
N PRO A 32 -3.19 -9.83 -13.27
CA PRO A 32 -2.96 -9.84 -11.84
C PRO A 32 -2.16 -8.62 -11.39
N LYS A 33 -2.52 -8.06 -10.23
CA LYS A 33 -1.81 -6.91 -9.69
C LYS A 33 -0.57 -7.34 -8.93
N THR A 34 0.43 -6.47 -8.91
CA THR A 34 1.61 -6.59 -8.05
C THR A 34 1.51 -5.59 -6.92
N LEU A 35 1.61 -6.06 -5.68
CA LEU A 35 1.75 -5.20 -4.51
C LEU A 35 3.23 -4.89 -4.28
N THR A 36 3.59 -3.62 -4.21
CA THR A 36 4.91 -3.20 -3.73
C THR A 36 4.75 -2.60 -2.35
N VAL A 37 5.56 -3.10 -1.40
CA VAL A 37 5.62 -2.57 -0.03
C VAL A 37 7.01 -1.98 0.17
N GLY A 38 7.06 -0.78 0.74
CA GLY A 38 8.32 -0.05 0.92
C GLY A 38 8.13 1.18 1.79
N TYR A 39 9.14 2.04 1.80
CA TYR A 39 9.07 3.32 2.50
C TYR A 39 9.89 4.39 1.79
N TYR A 40 9.56 5.63 2.07
CA TYR A 40 10.42 6.78 1.86
C TYR A 40 11.04 7.17 3.21
N LEU A 41 12.36 7.39 3.22
CA LEU A 41 13.08 7.96 4.35
C LEU A 41 13.94 9.10 3.82
N ASN A 42 13.70 10.32 4.29
CA ASN A 42 14.30 11.55 3.77
C ASN A 42 14.15 11.69 2.24
N GLY A 43 12.99 11.31 1.71
CA GLY A 43 12.69 11.36 0.28
C GLY A 43 13.32 10.25 -0.56
N VAL A 44 14.08 9.33 0.05
CA VAL A 44 14.67 8.18 -0.64
C VAL A 44 13.75 6.97 -0.55
N ARG A 45 13.34 6.44 -1.71
CA ARG A 45 12.50 5.24 -1.80
C ARG A 45 13.32 3.98 -1.55
N THR A 46 12.81 3.10 -0.69
CA THR A 46 13.32 1.74 -0.46
C THR A 46 12.17 0.75 -0.60
N ASP A 47 12.30 -0.20 -1.51
CA ASP A 47 11.33 -1.29 -1.68
C ASP A 47 11.72 -2.46 -0.78
N LEU A 48 10.77 -2.94 0.02
CA LEU A 48 10.94 -4.08 0.93
C LEU A 48 10.47 -5.39 0.30
N ALA A 49 9.42 -5.34 -0.51
CA ALA A 49 8.89 -6.49 -1.22
C ALA A 49 8.11 -6.08 -2.46
N SER A 50 8.10 -7.00 -3.43
CA SER A 50 7.20 -7.00 -4.57
C SER A 50 6.46 -8.34 -4.57
N VAL A 51 5.16 -8.31 -4.35
CA VAL A 51 4.29 -9.50 -4.23
C VAL A 51 3.41 -9.57 -5.48
N PRO A 52 3.77 -10.43 -6.45
CA PRO A 52 3.00 -10.59 -7.68
C PRO A 52 1.74 -11.43 -7.43
N GLY A 53 0.80 -11.39 -8.37
CA GLY A 53 -0.31 -12.33 -8.41
C GLY A 53 -1.39 -12.04 -7.36
N LEU A 54 -1.59 -10.78 -6.96
CA LEU A 54 -2.75 -10.43 -6.16
C LEU A 54 -4.04 -10.83 -6.90
N PRO A 55 -5.06 -11.34 -6.19
CA PRO A 55 -6.34 -11.68 -6.79
C PRO A 55 -6.88 -10.48 -7.56
N ASN A 56 -7.13 -10.68 -8.85
CA ASN A 56 -7.79 -9.71 -9.71
C ASN A 56 -9.05 -10.39 -10.25
N ASP A 57 -10.20 -10.01 -9.72
CA ASP A 57 -11.49 -10.44 -10.23
C ASP A 57 -11.94 -9.44 -11.31
N PRO A 58 -12.05 -9.84 -12.59
CA PRO A 58 -12.49 -8.93 -13.64
C PRO A 58 -13.91 -8.38 -13.40
N SER A 59 -14.75 -9.11 -12.66
CA SER A 59 -16.11 -8.71 -12.30
C SER A 59 -16.17 -7.78 -11.08
N ASN A 60 -15.15 -7.85 -10.21
CA ASN A 60 -14.97 -6.96 -9.08
C ASN A 60 -13.51 -6.49 -8.97
N PRO A 61 -13.14 -5.39 -9.66
CA PRO A 61 -11.76 -4.90 -9.71
C PRO A 61 -11.32 -4.19 -8.42
N TRP A 62 -12.12 -4.22 -7.35
CA TRP A 62 -11.79 -3.64 -6.06
C TRP A 62 -10.98 -4.62 -5.21
N ILE A 63 -9.83 -4.15 -4.73
CA ILE A 63 -9.02 -4.88 -3.75
C ILE A 63 -9.09 -4.14 -2.42
N MET A 64 -9.52 -4.84 -1.38
CA MET A 64 -9.41 -4.32 -0.02
C MET A 64 -7.97 -4.49 0.47
N LEU A 65 -7.27 -3.39 0.70
CA LEU A 65 -5.98 -3.40 1.39
C LEU A 65 -6.19 -3.06 2.86
N ARG A 66 -5.53 -3.81 3.75
CA ARG A 66 -5.47 -3.50 5.18
C ARG A 66 -4.03 -3.60 5.65
N VAL A 67 -3.56 -2.59 6.37
CA VAL A 67 -2.25 -2.58 7.01
C VAL A 67 -2.42 -2.56 8.52
N LEU A 68 -1.70 -3.43 9.22
CA LEU A 68 -1.59 -3.43 10.67
C LEU A 68 -0.15 -3.07 11.04
N THR A 69 0.00 -2.11 11.94
CA THR A 69 1.29 -1.71 12.50
C THR A 69 1.24 -1.86 14.01
N TYR A 70 2.28 -2.47 14.57
CA TYR A 70 2.36 -2.76 16.00
C TYR A 70 3.48 -1.94 16.66
N ALA A 71 3.36 -1.70 17.97
CA ALA A 71 4.34 -0.98 18.77
C ALA A 71 5.71 -1.67 18.82
N ASP A 72 5.76 -2.99 18.64
CA ASP A 72 7.00 -3.77 18.55
C ASP A 72 7.69 -3.70 17.18
N GLY A 73 7.19 -2.85 16.28
CA GLY A 73 7.78 -2.65 14.96
C GLY A 73 7.21 -3.59 13.88
N ARG A 74 6.37 -4.57 14.22
CA ARG A 74 5.75 -5.46 13.22
C ARG A 74 4.84 -4.68 12.27
N ILE A 75 4.88 -5.09 11.00
CA ILE A 75 4.06 -4.57 9.91
C ILE A 75 3.45 -5.77 9.20
N GLN A 76 2.14 -5.77 9.02
CA GLN A 76 1.41 -6.78 8.27
C GLN A 76 0.53 -6.11 7.22
N VAL A 77 0.56 -6.63 5.99
CA VAL A 77 -0.25 -6.14 4.89
C VAL A 77 -1.13 -7.28 4.39
N PHE A 78 -2.42 -6.99 4.28
CA PHE A 78 -3.45 -7.92 3.83
C PHE A 78 -4.08 -7.42 2.53
N ALA A 79 -4.39 -8.37 1.65
CA ALA A 79 -5.26 -8.15 0.50
C ALA A 79 -6.51 -9.03 0.68
N GLY A 80 -7.65 -8.40 0.94
CA GLY A 80 -8.85 -9.08 1.42
C GLY A 80 -8.57 -9.81 2.75
N PRO A 81 -8.92 -11.11 2.87
CA PRO A 81 -8.64 -11.90 4.07
C PRO A 81 -7.19 -12.40 4.15
N ALA A 82 -6.42 -12.35 3.06
CA ALA A 82 -5.10 -12.99 2.97
C ALA A 82 -3.99 -12.07 3.48
N LEU A 83 -3.12 -12.58 4.37
CA LEU A 83 -1.84 -11.94 4.70
C LEU A 83 -0.89 -12.11 3.52
N VAL A 84 -0.51 -11.02 2.86
CA VAL A 84 0.33 -11.03 1.66
C VAL A 84 1.76 -10.57 1.92
N PHE A 85 1.98 -9.82 3.00
CA PHE A 85 3.32 -9.42 3.42
C PHE A 85 3.37 -9.23 4.94
N SER A 86 4.48 -9.63 5.56
CA SER A 86 4.75 -9.39 6.98
C SER A 86 6.24 -9.14 7.18
N THR A 87 6.59 -8.13 7.96
CA THR A 87 7.98 -7.82 8.34
C THR A 87 8.02 -7.17 9.72
N THR A 88 9.23 -6.91 10.22
CA THR A 88 9.48 -6.07 11.40
C THR A 88 10.43 -4.95 11.01
N SER A 89 10.09 -3.71 11.35
CA SER A 89 10.97 -2.56 11.12
C SER A 89 10.79 -1.51 12.22
N ALA A 90 11.93 -1.01 12.73
CA ALA A 90 11.96 0.12 13.65
C ALA A 90 11.86 1.48 12.92
N VAL A 91 11.95 1.50 11.59
CA VAL A 91 11.83 2.72 10.81
C VAL A 91 10.44 3.32 11.03
N LEU A 92 10.40 4.60 11.39
CA LEU A 92 9.18 5.37 11.63
C LEU A 92 8.23 4.69 12.64
N SER A 93 8.75 3.90 13.59
CA SER A 93 7.93 3.13 14.54
C SER A 93 7.01 3.97 15.42
N ASN A 94 7.35 5.25 15.61
CA ASN A 94 6.60 6.20 16.42
C ASN A 94 5.69 7.11 15.57
N SER A 95 5.62 6.87 14.26
CA SER A 95 4.81 7.67 13.35
C SER A 95 3.45 7.01 13.19
N ASN A 96 2.39 7.80 13.36
CA ASN A 96 1.01 7.30 13.45
C ASN A 96 0.12 7.76 12.28
N GLY A 97 0.65 8.60 11.40
CA GLY A 97 -0.09 9.07 10.24
C GLY A 97 -0.40 7.94 9.27
N ALA A 98 -1.55 8.04 8.62
CA ALA A 98 -1.97 7.13 7.56
C ALA A 98 -2.71 7.93 6.48
N GLY A 99 -2.72 7.41 5.26
CA GLY A 99 -3.29 8.11 4.13
C GLY A 99 -3.46 7.24 2.90
N LEU A 100 -3.96 7.86 1.85
CA LEU A 100 -4.09 7.27 0.52
C LEU A 100 -2.82 7.57 -0.27
N TYR A 101 -2.38 6.58 -1.05
CA TYR A 101 -1.13 6.70 -1.80
C TYR A 101 -1.32 6.23 -3.23
N ASN A 102 -0.73 6.96 -4.16
CA ASN A 102 -0.55 6.54 -5.55
C ASN A 102 0.86 6.92 -6.02
N ASN A 103 1.36 6.18 -7.00
CA ASN A 103 2.69 6.42 -7.58
C ASN A 103 2.72 5.95 -9.04
N ALA A 104 3.79 6.32 -9.75
CA ALA A 104 4.11 5.92 -11.14
C ALA A 104 3.19 6.53 -12.22
N ALA A 105 3.18 5.92 -13.42
CA ALA A 105 2.39 6.34 -14.58
C ALA A 105 0.89 6.49 -14.30
N GLY A 106 0.40 5.89 -13.20
CA GLY A 106 -0.97 6.06 -12.73
C GLY A 106 -1.30 7.42 -12.12
N LEU A 107 -0.31 8.30 -11.87
CA LEU A 107 -0.56 9.68 -11.39
C LEU A 107 -1.39 10.50 -12.39
N ALA A 108 -1.26 10.23 -13.68
CA ALA A 108 -2.02 10.90 -14.74
C ALA A 108 -3.43 10.31 -14.93
N LEU A 109 -3.78 9.25 -14.20
CA LEU A 109 -5.01 8.50 -14.38
C LEU A 109 -5.95 8.65 -13.18
N THR A 110 -7.24 8.40 -13.41
CA THR A 110 -8.25 8.49 -12.33
C THR A 110 -8.13 7.30 -11.38
N ASN A 111 -7.50 7.52 -10.23
CA ASN A 111 -7.40 6.56 -9.13
C ASN A 111 -8.64 6.66 -8.22
N ARG A 112 -9.09 5.52 -7.68
CA ARG A 112 -10.27 5.48 -6.78
C ARG A 112 -9.95 4.71 -5.51
N TRP A 113 -10.46 5.23 -4.41
CA TRP A 113 -10.47 4.59 -3.10
C TRP A 113 -11.90 4.64 -2.56
N ASP A 114 -12.27 3.65 -1.76
CA ASP A 114 -13.55 3.58 -1.09
C ASP A 114 -13.36 2.97 0.31
N ASN A 115 -14.26 3.31 1.24
CA ASN A 115 -14.26 2.83 2.63
C ASN A 115 -12.93 3.02 3.38
N PHE A 116 -12.21 4.12 3.13
CA PHE A 116 -10.97 4.42 3.86
C PHE A 116 -11.26 4.68 5.34
N THR A 117 -10.66 3.86 6.20
CA THR A 117 -10.84 3.93 7.65
C THR A 117 -9.51 3.72 8.34
N ILE A 118 -9.25 4.51 9.39
CA ILE A 118 -8.11 4.35 10.30
C ILE A 118 -8.68 3.95 11.66
N LEU A 119 -8.22 2.82 12.21
CA LEU A 119 -8.65 2.31 13.50
C LEU A 119 -7.42 2.19 14.40
N ASN A 120 -7.51 2.72 15.62
CA ASN A 120 -6.44 2.69 16.62
C ASN A 120 -5.07 3.03 16.02
N ALA A 121 -4.82 4.31 15.75
CA ALA A 121 -3.47 4.81 15.55
C ALA A 121 -2.86 5.07 16.95
N PRO A 122 -2.12 4.12 17.55
CA PRO A 122 -1.62 4.23 18.93
C PRO A 122 -0.64 5.39 19.09
#